data_AF-A0A935Y7B6-F1
#
_entry.id   AF-A0A935Y7B6-F1
#
_cell.length_a   1.000
_cell.length_b   1.000
_cell.length_c   1.000
_cell.angle_alpha   90.00
_cell.angle_beta   90.00
_cell.angle_gamma   90.00
#
_symmetry.space_group_name_H-M   'P 1'
#
loop_
_entity.id
_entity.type
_entity.pdbx_description
1 polymer ?
#
loop_
_entity_poly.entity_id
_entity_poly.type
_entity_poly.pdbx_seq_one_letter_code
_entity_poly.pdbx_strand_id
1 'polypeptide(L)'
;MDSKQAFTDFIQQFPKDIQVKLNQLVDIIEQCVPQAERTMAYGIPTFTYFGNLIHFSAYQSHIGLYPGAKAIEHFKRQIDHLKTSKGTIQFPNEVALPDKLIREICLYCKNQNEEKIRASKQSKYCENGHLLPPRKVCTFCPKCSIGDADKSKAFDILASPARRALQAHQVYNLADLGKFTETEIASWHGIGPSALDHLRSMMKQEKFTFLRD
;
A
#
# COMPACT_ATOMS: atom_id res chain seq x y z
N MET A 1 9.20 -30.19 2.97
CA MET A 1 10.65 -29.97 2.82
C MET A 1 10.96 -28.59 3.35
N ASP A 2 11.94 -28.46 4.22
CA ASP A 2 12.46 -27.15 4.67
C ASP A 2 12.98 -26.38 3.45
N SER A 3 12.51 -25.15 3.24
CA SER A 3 12.88 -24.32 2.10
C SER A 3 14.37 -23.98 2.11
N LYS A 4 14.99 -23.89 3.29
CA LYS A 4 16.44 -23.66 3.44
C LYS A 4 17.26 -24.88 3.01
N GLN A 5 16.79 -26.09 3.32
CA GLN A 5 17.41 -27.32 2.86
C GLN A 5 17.29 -27.44 1.33
N ALA A 6 16.07 -27.24 0.79
CA ALA A 6 15.85 -27.31 -0.65
C ALA A 6 16.67 -26.29 -1.45
N PHE A 7 16.91 -25.09 -0.89
CA PHE A 7 17.83 -24.10 -1.46
C PHE A 7 19.26 -24.63 -1.56
N THR A 8 19.73 -25.28 -0.50
CA THR A 8 21.09 -25.84 -0.43
C THR A 8 21.23 -27.04 -1.36
N ASP A 9 20.25 -27.94 -1.37
CA ASP A 9 20.19 -29.11 -2.24
C ASP A 9 20.20 -28.69 -3.73
N PHE A 10 19.48 -27.62 -4.07
CA PHE A 10 19.49 -27.06 -5.42
C PHE A 10 20.91 -26.67 -5.87
N ILE A 11 21.75 -26.12 -5.00
CA ILE A 11 23.12 -25.78 -5.37
C ILE A 11 23.94 -27.06 -5.54
N GLN A 12 23.79 -28.02 -4.63
CA GLN A 12 24.59 -29.23 -4.58
C GLN A 12 24.41 -30.17 -5.78
N GLN A 13 23.30 -30.07 -6.52
CA GLN A 13 23.07 -30.89 -7.72
C GLN A 13 23.94 -30.49 -8.92
N PHE A 14 24.58 -29.31 -8.91
CA PHE A 14 25.39 -28.82 -10.03
C PHE A 14 26.86 -29.28 -9.93
N PRO A 15 27.64 -29.25 -11.03
CA PRO A 15 29.09 -29.43 -10.99
C PRO A 15 29.81 -28.46 -10.04
N LYS A 16 30.99 -28.85 -9.55
CA LYS A 16 31.70 -28.12 -8.47
C LYS A 16 32.08 -26.68 -8.83
N ASP A 17 32.49 -26.44 -10.06
CA ASP A 17 32.77 -25.12 -10.62
C ASP A 17 31.53 -24.20 -10.61
N ILE A 18 30.36 -24.74 -10.94
CA ILE A 18 29.09 -24.01 -10.87
C ILE A 18 28.65 -23.79 -9.42
N GLN A 19 28.84 -24.78 -8.54
CA GLN A 19 28.59 -24.62 -7.10
C GLN A 19 29.37 -23.45 -6.51
N VAL A 20 30.65 -23.29 -6.88
CA VAL A 20 31.48 -22.16 -6.42
C VAL A 20 30.85 -20.81 -6.82
N LYS A 21 30.42 -20.67 -8.08
CA LYS A 21 29.78 -19.44 -8.55
C LYS A 21 28.43 -19.16 -7.90
N LEU A 22 27.61 -20.20 -7.71
CA LEU A 22 26.33 -20.06 -7.02
C LEU A 22 26.51 -19.66 -5.55
N ASN A 23 27.48 -20.24 -4.85
CA ASN A 23 27.81 -19.85 -3.48
C ASN A 23 28.39 -18.45 -3.41
N GLN A 24 29.22 -18.03 -4.37
CA GLN A 24 29.67 -16.64 -4.47
C GLN A 24 28.48 -15.67 -4.60
N LEU A 25 27.49 -16.02 -5.42
CA LEU A 25 26.27 -15.20 -5.56
C LEU A 25 25.47 -15.14 -4.25
N VAL A 26 25.35 -16.27 -3.54
CA VAL A 26 24.71 -16.34 -2.21
C VAL A 26 25.43 -15.43 -1.22
N ASP A 27 26.75 -15.54 -1.11
CA ASP A 27 27.56 -14.75 -0.18
C ASP A 27 27.42 -13.26 -0.45
N ILE A 28 27.43 -12.85 -1.72
CA ILE A 28 27.22 -11.44 -2.10
C ILE A 28 25.86 -10.94 -1.62
N ILE A 29 24.79 -11.70 -1.88
CA ILE A 29 23.42 -11.27 -1.53
C ILE A 29 23.24 -11.21 -0.01
N GLU A 30 23.76 -12.18 0.74
CA GLU A 30 23.68 -12.19 2.20
C GLU A 30 24.50 -11.06 2.85
N GLN A 31 25.65 -10.72 2.28
CA GLN A 31 26.43 -9.56 2.73
C GLN A 31 25.70 -8.23 2.44
N CYS A 32 25.05 -8.11 1.29
CA CYS A 32 24.29 -6.91 0.93
C CYS A 32 23.02 -6.75 1.78
N VAL A 33 22.34 -7.86 2.08
CA VAL A 33 21.07 -7.87 2.82
C VAL A 33 21.07 -9.01 3.84
N PRO A 34 21.74 -8.86 5.00
CA PRO A 34 21.81 -9.92 6.02
C PRO A 34 20.44 -10.35 6.59
N GLN A 35 19.43 -9.50 6.43
CA GLN A 35 18.04 -9.77 6.84
C GLN A 35 17.23 -10.53 5.79
N ALA A 36 17.79 -10.79 4.60
CA ALA A 36 17.09 -11.53 3.57
C ALA A 36 16.99 -13.02 3.96
N GLU A 37 15.83 -13.61 3.73
CA GLU A 37 15.60 -15.03 4.00
C GLU A 37 15.79 -15.86 2.73
N ARG A 38 16.46 -17.01 2.86
CA ARG A 38 16.54 -18.04 1.81
C ARG A 38 15.21 -18.80 1.70
N THR A 39 14.68 -18.90 0.49
CA THR A 39 13.46 -19.67 0.20
C THR A 39 13.49 -20.26 -1.22
N MET A 40 12.48 -21.06 -1.56
CA MET A 40 12.26 -21.58 -2.91
C MET A 40 10.99 -20.98 -3.49
N ALA A 41 11.09 -20.33 -4.65
CA ALA A 41 9.93 -19.83 -5.40
C ALA A 41 10.07 -20.25 -6.87
N TYR A 42 8.97 -20.67 -7.49
CA TYR A 42 8.98 -21.19 -8.87
C TYR A 42 10.00 -22.32 -9.11
N GLY A 43 10.31 -23.10 -8.07
CA GLY A 43 11.28 -24.19 -8.12
C GLY A 43 12.75 -23.76 -8.11
N ILE A 44 13.06 -22.48 -7.87
CA ILE A 44 14.43 -21.96 -7.86
C ILE A 44 14.79 -21.21 -6.57
N PRO A 45 16.09 -21.15 -6.21
CA PRO A 45 16.59 -20.36 -5.10
C PRO A 45 16.15 -18.90 -5.16
N THR A 46 15.65 -18.41 -4.04
CA THR A 46 15.08 -17.08 -3.91
C THR A 46 15.49 -16.46 -2.59
N PHE A 47 15.91 -15.20 -2.63
CA PHE A 47 16.02 -14.36 -1.44
C PHE A 47 14.77 -13.50 -1.31
N THR A 48 14.22 -13.44 -0.10
CA THR A 48 13.10 -12.55 0.23
C THR A 48 13.50 -11.51 1.27
N TYR A 49 13.19 -10.26 0.99
CA TYR A 49 13.29 -9.14 1.92
C TYR A 49 12.18 -8.14 1.59
N PHE A 50 11.18 -8.05 2.46
CA PHE A 50 9.94 -7.30 2.19
C PHE A 50 9.25 -7.67 0.87
N GLY A 51 9.23 -8.98 0.57
CA GLY A 51 8.81 -9.54 -0.72
C GLY A 51 10.00 -10.19 -1.45
N ASN A 52 9.82 -10.56 -2.72
CA ASN A 52 10.90 -11.12 -3.51
C ASN A 52 12.01 -10.08 -3.72
N LEU A 53 13.24 -10.44 -3.35
CA LEU A 53 14.42 -9.59 -3.53
C LEU A 53 15.12 -9.96 -4.85
N ILE A 54 15.65 -11.19 -4.93
CA ILE A 54 16.38 -11.72 -6.08
C ILE A 54 16.13 -13.22 -6.15
N HIS A 55 15.93 -13.75 -7.36
CA HIS A 55 16.01 -15.19 -7.64
C HIS A 55 17.27 -15.48 -8.43
N PHE A 56 17.72 -16.74 -8.43
CA PHE A 56 18.77 -17.20 -9.33
C PHE A 56 18.60 -18.67 -9.70
N SER A 57 19.22 -19.07 -10.81
CA SER A 57 19.25 -20.45 -11.29
C SER A 57 20.52 -20.69 -12.11
N ALA A 58 20.90 -21.95 -12.31
CA ALA A 58 22.03 -22.32 -13.16
C ALA A 58 21.57 -23.18 -14.34
N TYR A 59 22.18 -22.96 -15.49
CA TYR A 59 21.95 -23.68 -16.74
C TYR A 59 23.28 -24.12 -17.34
N GLN A 60 23.21 -24.93 -18.41
CA GLN A 60 24.38 -25.50 -19.07
C GLN A 60 25.44 -24.47 -19.46
N SER A 61 25.02 -23.28 -19.93
CA SER A 61 25.93 -22.24 -20.44
C SER A 61 26.03 -20.97 -19.60
N HIS A 62 25.15 -20.78 -18.62
CA HIS A 62 25.08 -19.53 -17.87
C HIS A 62 24.39 -19.69 -16.51
N ILE A 63 24.62 -18.72 -15.63
CA ILE A 63 23.84 -18.47 -14.42
C ILE A 63 22.82 -17.37 -14.71
N GLY A 64 21.56 -17.63 -14.41
CA GLY A 64 20.48 -16.64 -14.51
C GLY A 64 20.28 -15.91 -13.20
N LEU A 65 20.31 -14.57 -13.22
CA LEU A 65 19.92 -13.70 -12.12
C LEU A 65 18.61 -13.00 -12.46
N TYR A 66 17.65 -12.99 -11.52
CA TYR A 66 16.31 -12.44 -11.75
C TYR A 66 16.01 -11.31 -10.75
N PRO A 67 16.52 -10.08 -11.01
CA PRO A 67 16.28 -8.92 -10.15
C PRO A 67 14.97 -8.19 -10.49
N GLY A 68 14.27 -8.60 -11.56
CA GLY A 68 13.01 -7.99 -12.01
C GLY A 68 13.21 -6.80 -12.94
N ALA A 69 12.11 -6.36 -13.57
CA ALA A 69 12.17 -5.45 -14.72
C ALA A 69 12.73 -4.06 -14.41
N LYS A 70 12.40 -3.50 -13.24
CA LYS A 70 12.92 -2.20 -12.83
C LYS A 70 14.45 -2.19 -12.68
N ALA A 71 15.04 -3.32 -12.28
CA ALA A 71 16.49 -3.43 -12.17
C ALA A 71 17.12 -3.53 -13.56
N ILE A 72 16.56 -4.35 -14.46
CA ILE A 72 17.03 -4.42 -15.85
C ILE A 72 17.02 -3.05 -16.52
N GLU A 73 15.95 -2.28 -16.32
CA GLU A 73 15.84 -0.92 -16.87
C GLU A 73 16.89 0.03 -16.27
N HIS A 74 17.06 0.03 -14.95
CA HIS A 74 18.02 0.90 -14.26
C HIS A 74 19.47 0.60 -14.67
N PHE A 75 19.84 -0.68 -14.74
CA PHE A 75 21.21 -1.13 -15.03
C PHE A 75 21.49 -1.32 -16.52
N LYS A 76 20.57 -0.93 -17.42
CA LYS A 76 20.61 -1.24 -18.86
C LYS A 76 21.97 -0.98 -19.52
N ARG A 77 22.64 0.12 -19.17
CA ARG A 77 23.97 0.47 -19.73
C ARG A 77 25.09 -0.42 -19.20
N GLN A 78 25.01 -0.89 -17.96
CA GLN A 78 26.04 -1.74 -17.35
C GLN A 78 25.91 -3.21 -17.76
N ILE A 79 24.75 -3.62 -18.29
CA ILE A 79 24.45 -5.00 -18.71
C ILE A 79 24.28 -5.14 -20.22
N ASP A 80 24.64 -4.13 -21.00
CA ASP A 80 24.44 -4.08 -22.45
C ASP A 80 25.22 -5.16 -23.22
N HIS A 81 26.38 -5.53 -22.69
CA HIS A 81 27.24 -6.61 -23.18
C HIS A 81 26.79 -8.01 -22.71
N LEU A 82 25.77 -8.09 -21.85
CA LEU A 82 25.23 -9.35 -21.34
C LEU A 82 23.90 -9.68 -22.02
N LYS A 83 23.58 -10.97 -22.11
CA LYS A 83 22.27 -11.40 -22.57
C LYS A 83 21.23 -11.15 -21.47
N THR A 84 20.17 -10.42 -21.81
CA THR A 84 19.12 -10.01 -20.87
C THR A 84 17.73 -10.28 -21.43
N SER A 85 16.73 -10.30 -20.55
CA SER A 85 15.30 -10.31 -20.88
C SER A 85 14.57 -9.30 -20.00
N LYS A 86 13.23 -9.26 -20.03
CA LYS A 86 12.42 -8.31 -19.24
C LYS A 86 12.77 -8.29 -17.75
N GLY A 87 13.27 -9.37 -17.16
CA GLY A 87 13.60 -9.42 -15.73
C GLY A 87 14.81 -10.28 -15.39
N THR A 88 15.66 -10.60 -16.37
CA THR A 88 16.74 -11.58 -16.23
C THR A 88 18.05 -11.05 -16.81
N ILE A 89 19.15 -11.38 -16.14
CA ILE A 89 20.53 -11.24 -16.62
C ILE A 89 21.13 -12.64 -16.71
N GLN A 90 21.80 -12.95 -17.82
CA GLN A 90 22.52 -14.21 -17.99
C GLN A 90 24.02 -13.96 -17.91
N PHE A 91 24.67 -14.52 -16.88
CA PHE A 91 26.12 -14.50 -16.72
C PHE A 91 26.71 -15.78 -17.32
N PRO A 92 27.51 -15.70 -18.40
CA PRO A 92 28.11 -16.89 -19.00
C PRO A 92 28.98 -17.68 -18.01
N ASN A 93 28.91 -19.01 -18.06
CA ASN A 93 29.67 -19.88 -17.16
C ASN A 93 31.19 -19.76 -17.34
N GLU A 94 31.67 -19.28 -18.48
CA GLU A 94 33.12 -19.11 -18.73
C GLU A 94 33.67 -17.78 -18.19
N VAL A 95 32.80 -16.86 -17.78
CA VAL A 95 33.20 -15.52 -17.30
C VAL A 95 33.04 -15.45 -15.78
N ALA A 96 33.98 -14.78 -15.11
CA ALA A 96 33.85 -14.52 -13.67
C ALA A 96 32.60 -13.68 -13.38
N LEU A 97 31.95 -13.96 -12.25
CA LEU A 97 30.79 -13.17 -11.84
C LEU A 97 31.23 -11.73 -11.52
N PRO A 98 30.56 -10.71 -12.07
CA PRO A 98 30.91 -9.31 -11.82
C PRO A 98 30.40 -8.88 -10.43
N ASP A 99 31.16 -9.22 -9.38
CA ASP A 99 30.81 -9.00 -7.96
C ASP A 99 30.23 -7.60 -7.71
N LYS A 100 30.94 -6.56 -8.17
CA LYS A 100 30.51 -5.16 -8.00
C LYS A 100 29.12 -4.89 -8.56
N LEU A 101 28.85 -5.35 -9.78
CA LEU A 101 27.56 -5.15 -10.44
C LEU A 101 26.44 -5.91 -9.70
N ILE A 102 26.72 -7.14 -9.25
CA ILE A 102 25.76 -7.94 -8.49
C ILE A 102 25.40 -7.23 -7.16
N ARG A 103 26.39 -6.64 -6.46
CA ARG A 103 26.15 -5.84 -5.25
C ARG A 103 25.28 -4.62 -5.52
N GLU A 104 25.59 -3.87 -6.57
CA GLU A 104 24.80 -2.69 -6.96
C GLU A 104 23.34 -3.07 -7.26
N ILE A 105 23.12 -4.15 -8.01
CA ILE A 105 21.78 -4.68 -8.29
C ILE A 105 21.08 -5.12 -7.00
N CYS A 106 21.77 -5.83 -6.12
CA CYS A 106 21.21 -6.31 -4.86
C CYS A 106 20.73 -5.16 -3.96
N LEU A 107 21.57 -4.13 -3.79
CA LEU A 107 21.24 -2.95 -3.01
C LEU A 107 20.11 -2.13 -3.65
N TYR A 108 20.07 -2.04 -4.97
CA TYR A 108 18.94 -1.42 -5.67
C TYR A 108 17.63 -2.16 -5.43
N CYS A 109 17.62 -3.50 -5.53
CA CYS A 109 16.44 -4.31 -5.24
C CYS A 109 15.99 -4.18 -3.78
N LYS A 110 16.94 -4.13 -2.83
CA LYS A 110 16.65 -3.85 -1.42
C LYS A 110 15.93 -2.51 -1.27
N ASN A 111 16.50 -1.44 -1.82
CA ASN A 111 15.90 -0.10 -1.74
C ASN A 111 14.51 -0.07 -2.39
N GLN A 112 14.32 -0.72 -3.54
CA GLN A 112 13.00 -0.83 -4.18
C GLN A 112 11.97 -1.52 -3.28
N ASN A 113 12.35 -2.55 -2.52
CA ASN A 113 11.44 -3.22 -1.60
C ASN A 113 11.16 -2.37 -0.35
N GLU A 114 12.17 -1.70 0.21
CA GLU A 114 12.00 -0.75 1.32
C GLU A 114 11.09 0.43 0.92
N GLU A 115 11.28 0.99 -0.27
CA GLU A 115 10.44 2.04 -0.85
C GLU A 115 9.00 1.55 -1.03
N LYS A 116 8.77 0.34 -1.51
CA LYS A 116 7.41 -0.24 -1.61
C LYS A 116 6.77 -0.37 -0.25
N ILE A 117 7.50 -0.82 0.77
CA ILE A 117 6.97 -0.90 2.14
C ILE A 117 6.71 0.49 2.70
N ARG A 118 7.61 1.44 2.49
CA ARG A 118 7.44 2.83 2.93
C ARG A 118 6.24 3.47 2.23
N ALA A 119 6.10 3.30 0.93
CA ALA A 119 4.97 3.78 0.14
C ALA A 119 3.67 3.07 0.51
N SER A 120 3.70 1.79 0.90
CA SER A 120 2.54 1.06 1.45
C SER A 120 2.17 1.55 2.85
N LYS A 121 3.15 1.89 3.69
CA LYS A 121 2.93 2.51 5.00
C LYS A 121 2.46 3.96 4.86
N GLN A 122 2.98 4.72 3.92
CA GLN A 122 2.52 6.07 3.61
C GLN A 122 1.18 6.03 2.86
N SER A 123 0.88 5.01 2.07
CA SER A 123 -0.48 4.80 1.54
C SER A 123 -1.41 4.19 2.58
N LYS A 124 -0.88 3.72 3.72
CA LYS A 124 -1.67 3.45 4.91
C LYS A 124 -1.96 4.74 5.65
N TYR A 125 -1.24 5.85 5.48
CA TYR A 125 -1.51 7.08 6.22
C TYR A 125 -1.65 8.30 5.28
N CYS A 126 -2.80 8.98 5.22
CA CYS A 126 -2.93 10.18 4.37
C CYS A 126 -1.91 11.27 4.74
N GLU A 127 -1.81 12.35 3.94
CA GLU A 127 -0.93 13.50 4.22
C GLU A 127 -1.12 14.12 5.62
N ASN A 128 -2.31 13.98 6.19
CA ASN A 128 -2.65 14.37 7.57
C ASN A 128 -2.46 13.26 8.64
N GLY A 129 -1.77 12.15 8.31
CA GLY A 129 -1.38 11.09 9.27
C GLY A 129 -2.43 10.03 9.62
N HIS A 130 -3.44 9.80 8.76
CA HIS A 130 -4.61 8.94 9.09
C HIS A 130 -4.63 7.59 8.40
N LEU A 131 -4.95 6.51 9.14
CA LEU A 131 -4.96 5.15 8.60
C LEU A 131 -6.02 4.97 7.48
N LEU A 132 -5.61 4.65 6.25
CA LEU A 132 -6.45 4.42 5.08
C LEU A 132 -7.01 2.98 5.08
N PRO A 133 -8.31 2.76 4.80
CA PRO A 133 -8.89 1.44 4.74
C PRO A 133 -8.36 0.63 3.54
N PRO A 134 -8.41 -0.72 3.56
CA PRO A 134 -7.75 -1.61 2.59
C PRO A 134 -8.26 -1.52 1.14
N ARG A 135 -9.29 -0.71 0.82
CA ARG A 135 -9.74 -0.44 -0.55
C ARG A 135 -9.24 0.94 -0.98
N LYS A 136 -8.49 0.99 -2.10
CA LYS A 136 -7.83 2.18 -2.69
C LYS A 136 -8.77 3.30 -3.17
N VAL A 137 -10.02 3.33 -2.74
CA VAL A 137 -10.99 4.34 -3.18
C VAL A 137 -11.19 5.33 -2.04
N CYS A 138 -10.72 6.56 -2.27
CA CYS A 138 -11.06 7.71 -1.45
C CYS A 138 -12.51 8.12 -1.74
N THR A 139 -13.47 7.28 -1.38
CA THR A 139 -14.90 7.62 -1.43
C THR A 139 -15.50 7.78 -0.04
N PHE A 140 -14.79 7.31 1.00
CA PHE A 140 -15.20 7.54 2.38
C PHE A 140 -14.01 7.44 3.33
N CYS A 141 -13.50 8.58 3.79
CA CYS A 141 -12.39 8.68 4.75
C CYS A 141 -12.89 9.38 6.01
N PRO A 142 -13.16 8.70 7.13
CA PRO A 142 -13.74 9.30 8.33
C PRO A 142 -12.78 10.21 9.10
N LYS A 143 -11.80 10.85 8.43
CA LYS A 143 -10.99 11.93 8.98
C LYS A 143 -10.76 13.10 8.00
N CYS A 144 -10.83 12.88 6.67
CA CYS A 144 -10.97 13.97 5.69
C CYS A 144 -12.43 14.25 5.34
N SER A 145 -13.33 13.31 5.64
CA SER A 145 -14.75 13.58 5.91
C SER A 145 -14.96 14.21 7.28
N ILE A 146 -13.90 14.40 8.08
CA ILE A 146 -13.94 15.23 9.30
C ILE A 146 -13.50 16.64 8.94
N GLY A 147 -14.37 17.30 8.17
CA GLY A 147 -14.87 18.61 8.60
C GLY A 147 -16.10 18.50 9.52
N ASP A 148 -16.55 17.28 9.86
CA ASP A 148 -17.90 17.02 10.39
C ASP A 148 -17.99 16.01 11.56
N ALA A 149 -16.94 15.78 12.35
CA ALA A 149 -17.04 14.93 13.57
C ALA A 149 -17.41 15.69 14.86
N ASP A 150 -17.89 16.93 14.73
CA ASP A 150 -18.58 17.62 15.83
C ASP A 150 -19.81 18.38 15.34
N LYS A 151 -20.47 17.84 14.30
CA LYS A 151 -21.68 18.45 13.71
C LYS A 151 -22.79 17.43 13.40
N SER A 152 -22.84 16.28 14.07
CA SER A 152 -23.96 15.34 13.91
C SER A 152 -24.62 14.89 15.20
N LYS A 153 -23.99 15.11 16.36
CA LYS A 153 -24.61 14.79 17.65
C LYS A 153 -25.78 15.69 18.02
N ALA A 154 -25.91 16.85 17.38
CA ALA A 154 -27.03 17.76 17.65
C ALA A 154 -28.37 17.06 17.43
N PHE A 155 -28.51 16.26 16.37
CA PHE A 155 -29.81 15.72 15.96
C PHE A 155 -30.00 14.22 16.24
N ASP A 156 -29.19 13.62 17.12
CA ASP A 156 -29.26 12.18 17.41
C ASP A 156 -30.62 11.74 18.02
N ILE A 157 -31.35 12.68 18.61
CA ILE A 157 -32.73 12.48 19.09
C ILE A 157 -33.76 12.29 17.96
N LEU A 158 -33.42 12.70 16.74
CA LEU A 158 -34.33 12.62 15.59
C LEU A 158 -34.26 11.24 14.91
N ALA A 159 -35.41 10.77 14.44
CA ALA A 159 -35.50 9.57 13.62
C ALA A 159 -34.66 9.69 12.33
N SER A 160 -34.16 8.56 11.83
CA SER A 160 -33.30 8.51 10.64
C SER A 160 -33.84 9.24 9.40
N PRO A 161 -35.14 9.24 9.09
CA PRO A 161 -35.68 10.04 7.98
C PRO A 161 -35.46 11.55 8.15
N ALA A 162 -35.71 12.07 9.34
CA ALA A 162 -35.54 13.49 9.65
C ALA A 162 -34.06 13.90 9.62
N ARG A 163 -33.16 13.09 10.19
CA ARG A 163 -31.72 13.35 10.14
C ARG A 163 -31.19 13.40 8.69
N ARG A 164 -31.65 12.48 7.84
CA ARG A 164 -31.25 12.46 6.41
C ARG A 164 -31.78 13.67 5.66
N ALA A 165 -33.00 14.11 5.94
CA ALA A 165 -33.57 15.31 5.34
C ALA A 165 -32.73 16.56 5.70
N LEU A 166 -32.38 16.75 6.98
CA LEU A 166 -31.51 17.84 7.42
C LEU A 166 -30.15 17.82 6.70
N GLN A 167 -29.52 16.65 6.63
CA GLN A 167 -28.22 16.49 5.95
C GLN A 167 -28.28 16.77 4.45
N ALA A 168 -29.37 16.39 3.77
CA ALA A 168 -29.57 16.66 2.34
C ALA A 168 -29.64 18.17 2.06
N HIS A 169 -30.15 18.95 3.01
CA HIS A 169 -30.22 20.40 2.96
C HIS A 169 -29.05 21.10 3.68
N GLN A 170 -27.96 20.36 3.95
CA GLN A 170 -26.73 20.88 4.57
C GLN A 170 -26.94 21.48 5.97
N VAL A 171 -27.94 21.00 6.71
CA VAL A 171 -28.18 21.36 8.10
C VAL A 171 -27.46 20.36 9.01
N TYR A 172 -26.42 20.83 9.71
CA TYR A 172 -25.59 19.98 10.56
C TYR A 172 -25.63 20.40 12.04
N ASN A 173 -26.05 21.63 12.35
CA ASN A 173 -26.22 22.11 13.73
C ASN A 173 -27.41 23.07 13.85
N LEU A 174 -27.69 23.53 15.07
CA LEU A 174 -28.80 24.45 15.34
C LEU A 174 -28.63 25.83 14.68
N ALA A 175 -27.39 26.30 14.49
CA ALA A 175 -27.16 27.57 13.79
C ALA A 175 -27.50 27.48 12.30
N ASP A 176 -27.31 26.30 11.68
CA ASP A 176 -27.70 26.08 10.28
C ASP A 176 -29.22 26.11 10.09
N LEU A 177 -30.02 25.72 11.10
CA LEU A 177 -31.48 25.83 11.04
C LEU A 177 -31.96 27.29 10.96
N GLY A 178 -31.20 28.24 11.53
CA GLY A 178 -31.52 29.67 11.46
C GLY A 178 -31.45 30.26 10.04
N LYS A 179 -30.93 29.49 9.06
CA LYS A 179 -30.88 29.86 7.65
C LYS A 179 -32.18 29.56 6.91
N PHE A 180 -33.09 28.81 7.52
CA PHE A 180 -34.32 28.35 6.92
C PHE A 180 -35.51 28.78 7.76
N THR A 181 -36.63 29.02 7.08
CA THR A 181 -37.91 29.20 7.75
C THR A 181 -38.44 27.87 8.26
N GLU A 182 -39.31 27.93 9.27
CA GLU A 182 -39.92 26.72 9.81
C GLU A 182 -40.83 26.04 8.77
N THR A 183 -41.48 26.82 7.91
CA THR A 183 -42.33 26.34 6.82
C THR A 183 -41.53 25.60 5.74
N GLU A 184 -40.33 26.09 5.39
CA GLU A 184 -39.42 25.40 4.47
C GLU A 184 -38.96 24.06 5.04
N ILE A 185 -38.54 24.00 6.31
CA ILE A 185 -38.09 22.76 6.94
C ILE A 185 -39.25 21.74 7.01
N ALA A 186 -40.46 22.21 7.30
CA ALA A 186 -41.66 21.36 7.33
C ALA A 186 -42.01 20.75 5.97
N SER A 187 -41.59 21.37 4.86
CA SER A 187 -41.82 20.86 3.51
C SER A 187 -40.87 19.73 3.10
N TRP A 188 -39.77 19.51 3.84
CA TRP A 188 -38.76 18.53 3.46
C TRP A 188 -39.23 17.10 3.66
N HIS A 189 -39.01 16.28 2.63
CA HIS A 189 -39.38 14.88 2.65
C HIS A 189 -38.64 14.13 3.78
N GLY A 190 -39.39 13.64 4.77
CA GLY A 190 -38.86 12.94 5.94
C GLY A 190 -38.88 13.75 7.24
N ILE A 191 -39.25 15.04 7.19
CA ILE A 191 -39.54 15.86 8.36
C ILE A 191 -41.04 15.79 8.66
N GLY A 192 -41.40 15.16 9.78
CA GLY A 192 -42.78 15.10 10.27
C GLY A 192 -43.02 16.02 11.47
N PRO A 193 -44.27 16.13 11.96
CA PRO A 193 -44.62 16.98 13.10
C PRO A 193 -43.76 16.71 14.35
N SER A 194 -43.50 15.44 14.65
CA SER A 194 -42.64 15.05 15.77
C SER A 194 -41.19 15.52 15.61
N ALA A 195 -40.66 15.55 14.38
CA ALA A 195 -39.31 16.05 14.15
C ALA A 195 -39.25 17.57 14.33
N LEU A 196 -40.25 18.29 13.82
CA LEU A 196 -40.36 19.75 14.01
C LEU A 196 -40.48 20.13 15.49
N ASP A 197 -41.25 19.39 16.28
CA ASP A 197 -41.39 19.67 17.72
C ASP A 197 -40.07 19.52 18.47
N HIS A 198 -39.29 18.48 18.15
CA HIS A 198 -37.94 18.33 18.70
C HIS A 198 -37.03 19.49 18.26
N LEU A 199 -37.05 19.89 16.99
CA LEU A 199 -36.27 21.01 16.47
C LEU A 199 -36.63 22.33 17.16
N ARG A 200 -37.92 22.64 17.33
CA ARG A 200 -38.40 23.83 18.08
C ARG A 200 -37.92 23.82 19.52
N SER A 201 -38.02 22.67 20.20
CA SER A 201 -37.58 22.52 21.59
C SER A 201 -36.09 22.80 21.72
N MET A 202 -35.28 22.23 20.83
CA MET A 202 -33.83 22.42 20.81
C MET A 202 -33.43 23.87 20.49
N MET A 203 -34.05 24.48 19.48
CA MET A 203 -33.82 25.90 19.13
C MET A 203 -34.14 26.81 20.32
N LYS A 204 -35.24 26.55 21.05
CA LYS A 204 -35.62 27.31 22.24
C LYS A 204 -34.64 27.11 23.41
N GLN A 205 -34.20 25.87 23.67
CA GLN A 205 -33.26 25.56 24.76
C GLN A 205 -31.91 26.27 24.55
N GLU A 206 -31.41 26.27 23.33
CA GLU A 206 -30.12 26.87 22.96
C GLU A 206 -30.23 28.33 22.48
N LYS A 207 -31.42 28.94 22.62
CA LYS A 207 -31.72 30.35 22.27
C LYS A 207 -31.46 30.72 20.80
N PHE A 208 -31.62 29.78 19.89
CA PHE A 208 -31.66 30.02 18.45
C PHE A 208 -33.09 30.27 17.97
N THR A 209 -33.23 30.96 16.83
CA THR A 209 -34.51 31.19 16.16
C THR A 209 -34.41 30.79 14.71
N PHE A 210 -35.48 30.22 14.15
CA PHE A 210 -35.61 30.03 12.71
C PHE A 210 -35.58 31.38 11.99
N LEU A 211 -35.35 31.34 10.67
CA LEU A 211 -35.59 32.50 9.83
C LEU A 211 -37.08 32.87 9.92
N ARG A 212 -37.38 34.18 9.96
CA ARG A 212 -38.77 34.64 9.91
C ARG A 212 -39.32 34.41 8.51
N ASP A 213 -40.56 33.90 8.43
CA ASP A 213 -41.32 33.85 7.18
C ASP A 213 -41.52 35.25 6.57
#